data_AF-A0A938QDE2-F1
#
_entry.id   AF-A0A938QDE2-F1
#
_cell.length_a   1.000
_cell.length_b   1.000
_cell.length_c   1.000
_cell.angle_alpha   90.00
_cell.angle_beta   90.00
_cell.angle_gamma   90.00
#
_symmetry.space_group_name_H-M   'P 1'
#
loop_
_entity.id
_entity.type
_entity.pdbx_description
1 polymer ?
#
loop_
_entity_poly.entity_id
_entity_poly.type
_entity_poly.pdbx_seq_one_letter_code
_entity_poly.pdbx_strand_id
1 'polypeptide(L)'
;MEYCEVAAQLRTKARKWIADFDVDLLLGLADDFLSDAPGRVERMRLAVGANDHRALTHEAHTLKSSCTHVGATELEAMSKALEVAGRAGEAASLSDQVAQLEQHFILVRQAVERMVDNLDEFLVEN
;
A
#
# COMPACT_ATOMS: atom_id res chain seq x y z
N MET A 1 8.83 -10.72 -5.59
CA MET A 1 8.63 -9.33 -6.06
C MET A 1 9.83 -8.54 -5.60
N GLU A 2 10.45 -7.81 -6.52
CA GLU A 2 11.71 -7.12 -6.24
C GLU A 2 11.47 -5.66 -5.88
N TYR A 3 12.29 -5.11 -4.98
CA TYR A 3 12.23 -3.70 -4.58
C TYR A 3 12.25 -2.74 -5.79
N CYS A 4 13.02 -3.08 -6.83
CA CYS A 4 13.13 -2.27 -8.05
C CYS A 4 11.77 -2.09 -8.76
N GLU A 5 10.94 -3.13 -8.80
CA GLU A 5 9.61 -3.06 -9.43
C GLU A 5 8.69 -2.12 -8.66
N VAL A 6 8.71 -2.22 -7.32
CA VAL A 6 7.96 -1.35 -6.42
C VAL A 6 8.37 0.10 -6.61
N ALA A 7 9.68 0.38 -6.54
CA ALA A 7 10.20 1.72 -6.69
C ALA A 7 9.85 2.33 -8.07
N ALA A 8 9.87 1.53 -9.14
CA ALA A 8 9.49 1.97 -10.48
C ALA A 8 8.00 2.36 -10.59
N GLN A 9 7.09 1.63 -9.92
CA GLN A 9 5.66 1.99 -9.87
C GLN A 9 5.44 3.34 -9.19
N LEU A 10 6.04 3.51 -8.00
CA LEU A 10 5.97 4.74 -7.22
C LEU A 10 6.57 5.91 -8.00
N ARG A 11 7.74 5.76 -8.62
CA ARG A 11 8.36 6.78 -9.48
C ARG A 11 7.43 7.23 -10.60
N THR A 12 6.84 6.28 -11.32
CA THR A 12 5.93 6.57 -12.44
C THR A 12 4.74 7.40 -11.97
N LYS A 13 4.15 7.02 -10.84
CA LYS A 13 3.02 7.73 -10.25
C LYS A 13 3.42 9.10 -9.70
N ALA A 14 4.56 9.20 -9.02
CA ALA A 14 5.09 10.45 -8.46
C ALA A 14 5.32 11.50 -9.55
N ARG A 15 5.99 11.13 -10.66
CA ARG A 15 6.18 12.03 -11.81
C ARG A 15 4.85 12.55 -12.36
N LYS A 16 3.83 11.69 -12.43
CA LYS A 16 2.48 12.08 -12.88
C LYS A 16 1.81 13.03 -11.89
N TRP A 17 1.85 12.74 -10.58
CA TRP A 17 1.28 13.62 -9.55
C TRP A 17 1.90 15.01 -9.57
N ILE A 18 3.23 15.09 -9.67
CA ILE A 18 3.94 16.37 -9.71
C ILE A 18 3.56 17.17 -10.96
N ALA A 19 3.38 16.49 -12.10
CA ALA A 19 2.98 17.16 -13.34
C ALA A 19 1.51 17.62 -13.34
N ASP A 20 0.60 16.85 -12.73
CA ASP A 20 -0.83 17.15 -12.69
C ASP A 20 -1.20 18.12 -11.53
N PHE A 21 -0.40 18.13 -10.46
CA PHE A 21 -0.60 18.90 -9.24
C PHE A 21 0.70 19.61 -8.83
N ASP A 22 1.34 19.17 -7.74
CA ASP A 22 2.60 19.71 -7.24
C ASP A 22 3.32 18.71 -6.32
N VAL A 23 4.53 19.07 -5.88
CA VAL A 23 5.38 18.27 -5.00
C VAL A 23 4.84 18.19 -3.58
N ASP A 24 4.34 19.30 -3.04
CA ASP A 24 3.91 19.40 -1.63
C ASP A 24 2.71 18.48 -1.36
N LEU A 25 1.77 18.41 -2.31
CA LEU A 25 0.61 17.52 -2.24
C LEU A 25 1.03 16.04 -2.29
N LEU A 26 1.99 15.69 -3.15
CA LEU A 26 2.52 14.32 -3.20
C LEU A 26 3.15 13.92 -1.87
N LEU A 27 4.00 14.78 -1.30
CA LEU A 27 4.68 14.50 -0.04
C LEU A 27 3.70 14.41 1.13
N GLY A 28 2.69 15.28 1.19
CA GLY A 28 1.64 15.19 2.20
C GLY A 28 0.87 13.86 2.14
N LEU A 29 0.54 13.38 0.93
CA LEU A 29 -0.12 12.08 0.75
C LEU A 29 0.80 10.89 1.07
N ALA A 30 2.11 11.03 0.84
CA ALA A 30 3.10 10.04 1.20
C ALA A 30 3.25 9.94 2.73
N ASP A 31 3.31 11.08 3.42
CA ASP A 31 3.35 11.14 4.88
C ASP A 31 2.09 10.53 5.52
N ASP A 32 0.90 10.85 4.98
CA ASP A 32 -0.36 10.25 5.41
C ASP A 32 -0.33 8.73 5.25
N PHE A 33 0.18 8.23 4.11
CA PHE A 33 0.35 6.80 3.88
C PHE A 33 1.30 6.18 4.93
N LEU A 34 2.46 6.79 5.17
CA LEU A 34 3.45 6.28 6.13
C LEU A 34 2.92 6.26 7.57
N SER A 35 2.09 7.24 7.94
CA SER A 35 1.49 7.32 9.27
C SER A 35 0.37 6.30 9.50
N ASP A 36 -0.46 6.02 8.50
CA ASP A 36 -1.70 5.25 8.69
C ASP A 36 -1.57 3.78 8.25
N ALA A 37 -0.90 3.52 7.12
CA ALA A 37 -0.82 2.19 6.51
C ALA A 37 -0.27 1.09 7.44
N PRO A 38 0.79 1.31 8.26
CA PRO A 38 1.28 0.28 9.18
C PRO A 38 0.20 -0.21 10.15
N GLY A 39 -0.59 0.72 10.70
CA GLY A 39 -1.67 0.39 11.62
C GLY A 39 -2.80 -0.38 10.95
N ARG A 40 -3.08 -0.11 9.67
CA ARG A 40 -4.08 -0.85 8.89
C ARG A 40 -3.66 -2.29 8.65
N VAL A 41 -2.42 -2.49 8.21
CA VAL A 41 -1.86 -3.81 7.94
C VAL A 41 -1.91 -4.68 9.21
N GLU A 42 -1.52 -4.12 10.36
CA GLU A 42 -1.63 -4.84 11.64
C GLU A 42 -3.09 -5.16 12.00
N ARG A 43 -4.04 -4.23 11.79
CA ARG A 43 -5.47 -4.51 12.02
C ARG A 43 -6.02 -5.58 11.08
N MET A 44 -5.55 -5.67 9.84
CA MET A 44 -5.91 -6.75 8.92
C MET A 44 -5.42 -8.11 9.42
N ARG A 45 -4.18 -8.18 9.93
CA ARG A 45 -3.61 -9.38 10.56
C ARG A 45 -4.44 -9.87 11.75
N LEU A 46 -4.81 -8.94 12.64
CA LEU A 46 -5.65 -9.22 13.80
C LEU A 46 -7.06 -9.67 13.40
N ALA A 47 -7.66 -9.01 12.39
CA ALA A 47 -8.98 -9.35 11.88
C ALA A 47 -9.03 -10.78 11.34
N VAL A 48 -8.01 -11.22 10.59
CA VAL A 48 -7.94 -12.61 10.13
C VAL A 48 -7.83 -13.58 11.30
N GLY A 49 -6.97 -13.31 12.29
CA GLY A 49 -6.83 -14.16 13.48
C GLY A 49 -8.12 -14.28 14.31
N ALA A 50 -8.97 -13.26 14.28
CA ALA A 50 -10.26 -13.23 14.95
C ALA A 50 -11.43 -13.75 14.08
N ASN A 51 -11.19 -14.13 12.82
CA ASN A 51 -12.22 -14.38 11.82
C ASN A 51 -13.21 -13.20 11.63
N ASP A 52 -12.75 -11.97 11.87
CA ASP A 52 -13.55 -10.75 11.65
C ASP A 52 -13.42 -10.28 10.20
N HIS A 53 -14.19 -10.93 9.33
CA HIS A 53 -14.22 -10.60 7.90
C HIS A 53 -14.65 -9.16 7.61
N ARG A 54 -15.48 -8.56 8.48
CA ARG A 54 -15.95 -7.18 8.30
C ARG A 54 -14.83 -6.19 8.55
N ALA A 55 -14.07 -6.39 9.63
CA ALA A 55 -12.89 -5.58 9.92
C ALA A 55 -11.84 -5.72 8.81
N LEU A 56 -11.57 -6.94 8.35
CA LEU A 56 -10.65 -7.18 7.23
C LEU A 56 -11.07 -6.41 5.98
N THR A 57 -12.34 -6.53 5.55
CA THR A 57 -12.85 -5.82 4.38
C THR A 57 -12.72 -4.30 4.53
N HIS A 58 -13.02 -3.76 5.72
CA HIS A 58 -12.93 -2.32 5.97
C HIS A 58 -11.48 -1.80 5.89
N GLU A 59 -10.54 -2.48 6.54
CA GLU A 59 -9.15 -2.07 6.52
C GLU A 59 -8.53 -2.23 5.14
N ALA A 60 -8.82 -3.33 4.44
CA ALA A 60 -8.37 -3.57 3.08
C ALA A 60 -8.90 -2.51 2.09
N HIS A 61 -10.17 -2.12 2.20
CA HIS A 61 -10.76 -1.04 1.40
C HIS A 61 -10.04 0.29 1.62
N THR A 62 -9.72 0.60 2.87
CA THR A 62 -9.09 1.88 3.22
C THR A 62 -7.63 1.91 2.81
N LEU A 63 -6.88 0.83 3.06
CA LEU A 63 -5.49 0.68 2.62
C LEU A 63 -5.37 0.82 1.10
N LYS A 64 -6.27 0.19 0.34
CA LYS A 64 -6.34 0.32 -1.13
C LYS A 64 -6.33 1.77 -1.58
N SER A 65 -7.15 2.63 -0.98
CA SER A 65 -7.22 4.06 -1.34
C SER A 65 -5.90 4.77 -1.05
N SER A 66 -5.26 4.45 0.07
CA SER A 66 -3.93 4.97 0.43
C SER A 66 -2.86 4.56 -0.58
N CYS A 67 -2.88 3.30 -1.05
CA CYS A 67 -1.97 2.79 -2.06
C CYS A 67 -2.09 3.54 -3.40
N THR A 68 -3.31 3.89 -3.81
CA THR A 68 -3.57 4.64 -5.05
C THR A 68 -2.93 6.03 -5.04
N HIS A 69 -2.83 6.68 -3.88
CA HIS A 69 -2.20 7.99 -3.75
C HIS A 69 -0.70 7.91 -4.06
N VAL A 70 0.02 6.97 -3.45
CA VAL A 70 1.48 6.82 -3.61
C VAL A 70 1.91 6.01 -4.85
N GLY A 71 0.98 5.30 -5.49
CA GLY A 71 1.28 4.50 -6.69
C GLY A 71 1.68 3.06 -6.42
N ALA A 72 1.39 2.54 -5.24
CA ALA A 72 1.65 1.15 -4.86
C ALA A 72 0.63 0.22 -5.52
N THR A 73 0.75 0.03 -6.83
CA THR A 73 -0.27 -0.58 -7.70
C THR A 73 -0.53 -2.05 -7.34
N GLU A 74 0.54 -2.80 -7.06
CA GLU A 74 0.42 -4.20 -6.65
C GLU A 74 -0.19 -4.33 -5.25
N LEU A 75 0.24 -3.50 -4.30
CA LEU A 75 -0.35 -3.45 -2.96
C LEU A 75 -1.83 -3.06 -2.98
N GLU A 76 -2.22 -2.15 -3.88
CA GLU A 76 -3.62 -1.81 -4.16
C GLU A 76 -4.39 -3.05 -4.63
N ALA A 77 -3.85 -3.80 -5.60
CA ALA A 77 -4.48 -5.00 -6.13
C ALA A 77 -4.64 -6.11 -5.07
N MET A 78 -3.62 -6.31 -4.22
CA MET A 78 -3.67 -7.25 -3.10
C MET A 78 -4.72 -6.84 -2.06
N SER A 79 -4.76 -5.55 -1.72
CA SER A 79 -5.76 -4.99 -0.80
C SER A 79 -7.18 -5.17 -1.36
N LYS A 80 -7.38 -4.94 -2.65
CA LYS A 80 -8.66 -5.20 -3.33
C LYS A 80 -9.05 -6.68 -3.31
N ALA A 81 -8.10 -7.59 -3.52
CA ALA A 81 -8.37 -9.03 -3.45
C ALA A 81 -8.84 -9.46 -2.05
N LEU A 82 -8.18 -8.96 -1.00
CA LEU A 82 -8.59 -9.19 0.40
C LEU A 82 -9.93 -8.54 0.74
N GLU A 83 -10.22 -7.35 0.20
CA GLU A 83 -11.53 -6.71 0.33
C GLU A 83 -12.64 -7.64 -0.19
N VAL A 84 -12.45 -8.22 -1.37
CA VAL A 84 -13.41 -9.13 -2.02
C VAL A 84 -13.50 -10.46 -1.27
N ALA A 85 -12.38 -11.08 -0.93
CA ALA A 85 -12.35 -12.37 -0.24
C ALA A 85 -12.96 -12.28 1.17
N GLY A 86 -12.71 -11.18 1.90
CA GLY A 86 -13.37 -10.90 3.18
C GLY A 86 -14.89 -10.80 3.03
N ARG A 87 -15.41 -10.16 1.97
CA ARG A 87 -16.85 -10.09 1.72
C ARG A 87 -17.47 -11.46 1.41
N ALA A 88 -16.72 -12.36 0.78
CA ALA A 88 -17.17 -13.71 0.46
C ALA A 88 -17.14 -14.67 1.66
N GLY A 89 -16.42 -14.32 2.73
CA GLY A 89 -16.27 -15.18 3.92
C GLY A 89 -15.38 -16.41 3.68
N GLU A 90 -14.51 -16.37 2.68
CA GLU A 90 -13.64 -17.49 2.31
C GLU A 90 -12.39 -17.53 3.22
N ALA A 91 -12.53 -18.05 4.44
CA ALA A 91 -11.50 -17.97 5.47
C ALA A 91 -10.19 -18.73 5.15
N ALA A 92 -10.24 -19.79 4.32
CA ALA A 92 -9.14 -20.74 4.15
C ALA A 92 -7.87 -20.14 3.50
N SER A 93 -7.95 -18.98 2.86
CA SER A 93 -6.82 -18.32 2.18
C SER A 93 -6.47 -16.93 2.71
N LEU A 94 -7.29 -16.34 3.60
CA LEU A 94 -7.11 -14.94 4.03
C LEU A 94 -5.80 -14.73 4.81
N SER A 95 -5.38 -15.71 5.62
CA SER A 95 -4.14 -15.61 6.40
C SER A 95 -2.90 -15.54 5.51
N ASP A 96 -2.83 -16.40 4.50
CA ASP A 96 -1.71 -16.41 3.56
C ASP A 96 -1.70 -15.15 2.69
N GLN A 97 -2.88 -14.67 2.29
CA GLN A 97 -3.02 -13.44 1.52
C GLN A 97 -2.61 -12.20 2.32
N VAL A 98 -2.99 -12.11 3.60
CA VAL A 98 -2.54 -11.02 4.49
C VAL A 98 -1.03 -11.10 4.72
N ALA A 99 -0.48 -12.29 4.97
CA ALA A 99 0.97 -12.45 5.12
C ALA A 99 1.74 -12.03 3.87
N GLN A 100 1.26 -12.36 2.67
CA GLN A 100 1.84 -11.89 1.42
C GLN A 100 1.74 -10.37 1.29
N LEU A 101 0.59 -9.78 1.64
CA LEU A 101 0.38 -8.33 1.63
C LEU A 101 1.35 -7.63 2.58
N GLU A 102 1.57 -8.16 3.77
CA GLU A 102 2.54 -7.64 4.74
C GLU A 102 3.96 -7.60 4.17
N GLN A 103 4.41 -8.68 3.53
CA GLN A 103 5.74 -8.72 2.92
C GLN A 103 5.89 -7.67 1.82
N HIS A 104 4.86 -7.51 0.98
CA HIS A 104 4.87 -6.50 -0.07
C HIS A 104 4.80 -5.08 0.49
N PHE A 105 4.00 -4.86 1.54
CA PHE A 105 3.90 -3.58 2.23
C PHE A 105 5.26 -3.11 2.77
N ILE A 106 6.10 -4.01 3.28
CA ILE A 106 7.45 -3.64 3.75
C ILE A 106 8.26 -2.98 2.63
N LEU A 107 8.23 -3.54 1.42
CA LEU A 107 8.95 -2.99 0.26
C LEU A 107 8.36 -1.64 -0.17
N VAL A 108 7.03 -1.53 -0.21
CA VAL A 108 6.35 -0.26 -0.53
C VAL A 108 6.70 0.81 0.48
N ARG A 109 6.63 0.50 1.78
CA ARG A 109 6.97 1.44 2.85
C ARG A 109 8.39 1.96 2.69
N GLN A 110 9.37 1.08 2.48
CA GLN A 110 10.76 1.46 2.25
C GLN A 110 10.92 2.39 1.04
N ALA A 111 10.20 2.11 -0.05
CA ALA A 111 10.27 2.95 -1.24
C ALA A 111 9.58 4.31 -1.05
N VAL A 112 8.48 4.38 -0.29
CA VAL A 112 7.84 5.65 0.08
C VAL A 112 8.72 6.46 1.04
N GLU A 113 9.34 5.83 2.04
CA GLU A 113 10.31 6.47 2.94
C GLU A 113 11.45 7.10 2.12
N ARG A 114 12.04 6.36 1.17
CA ARG A 114 13.08 6.89 0.29
C ARG A 114 12.60 8.05 -0.59
N MET A 115 11.37 7.97 -1.11
CA MET A 115 10.76 9.02 -1.92
C MET A 115 10.60 10.32 -1.12
N VAL A 116 10.19 10.23 0.15
CA VAL A 116 10.04 11.40 1.04
C VAL A 116 11.42 11.95 1.43
N ASP A 117 12.37 11.08 1.78
CA ASP A 117 13.70 11.50 2.24
C ASP A 117 14.53 12.16 1.13
N ASN A 118 14.43 11.68 -0.12
CA ASN A 118 15.28 12.12 -1.24
C ASN A 118 14.52 12.10 -2.58
N LEU A 119 13.47 12.93 -2.70
CA LEU A 119 12.58 12.93 -3.87
C LEU A 119 13.33 13.13 -5.21
N ASP A 120 14.27 14.07 -5.29
CA ASP A 120 14.99 14.36 -6.54
C ASP A 120 15.78 13.14 -7.05
N GLU A 121 16.49 12.45 -6.15
CA GLU A 121 17.24 11.23 -6.47
C GLU A 121 16.28 10.10 -6.82
N PHE A 122 15.24 9.91 -6.01
CA PHE A 122 14.21 8.92 -6.24
C PHE A 122 13.57 9.09 -7.62
N LEU A 123 13.35 10.30 -8.11
CA LEU A 123 12.73 10.54 -9.41
C LEU A 123 13.64 10.24 -10.61
N VAL A 124 14.96 10.15 -10.45
CA VAL A 124 15.91 9.93 -11.57
C VAL A 124 16.54 8.53 -11.60
N GLU A 125 16.34 7.72 -10.57
CA GLU A 125 16.76 6.32 -10.53
C GLU A 125 16.12 5.49 -11.66
N ASN A 126 16.94 4.64 -12.31
CA ASN A 126 16.51 3.66 -13.30
C ASN A 126 15.96 2.40 -12.62
#